data_AF-A0A955Q053-F1
#
_entry.id   AF-A0A955Q053-F1
#
_cell.length_a   1.000
_cell.length_b   1.000
_cell.length_c   1.000
_cell.angle_alpha   90.00
_cell.angle_beta   90.00
_cell.angle_gamma   90.00
#
_symmetry.space_group_name_H-M   'P 1'
#
loop_
_entity.id
_entity.type
_entity.pdbx_description
1 polymer ?
#
loop_
_entity_poly.entity_id
_entity_poly.type
_entity_poly.pdbx_seq_one_letter_code
_entity_poly.pdbx_strand_id
1 'polypeptide(L)'
;MEVTPTQSGTNATATGGANVQAAVSALGSDVFLRLLVTQLQSQDPTNPVQNEDFVAQLAQFTTLEQATSTNKLLEKLIGQDTQRTQLDLVNLIGRTVVTQGDTISIAGDEQPTLSFALSGEARSVIIKVLDSDQHVVRTLESTDVQKAGTNQVQWDGLNDSGDRVPEGVYQF
;
A
#
# COMPACT_ATOMS: atom_id res chain seq x y z
N MET A 1 21.60 27.91 57.36
CA MET A 1 21.42 27.85 55.90
C MET A 1 20.54 29.02 55.50
N GLU A 2 20.86 29.63 54.38
CA GLU A 2 20.68 31.04 54.00
C GLU A 2 19.28 31.68 54.00
N VAL A 3 19.34 33.02 54.03
CA VAL A 3 18.29 34.04 54.00
C VAL A 3 17.72 34.27 52.59
N THR A 4 16.47 34.73 52.52
CA THR A 4 15.87 35.27 51.28
C THR A 4 16.29 36.73 51.05
N PRO A 5 16.49 37.14 49.79
CA PRO A 5 16.05 38.47 49.37
C PRO A 5 15.34 38.51 48.00
N THR A 6 14.68 39.64 47.82
CA THR A 6 13.73 40.13 46.80
C THR A 6 14.31 40.71 45.50
N GLN A 7 13.44 40.76 44.47
CA GLN A 7 13.20 41.83 43.47
C GLN A 7 13.93 41.90 42.09
N SER A 8 13.06 41.95 41.06
CA SER A 8 12.95 42.93 39.95
C SER A 8 13.98 42.97 38.82
N GLY A 9 13.49 42.68 37.60
CA GLY A 9 14.10 43.02 36.32
C GLY A 9 13.05 43.03 35.19
N THR A 10 12.64 44.22 34.82
CA THR A 10 11.60 44.67 33.86
C THR A 10 11.82 44.26 32.39
N ASN A 11 10.68 44.05 31.70
CA ASN A 11 10.34 44.34 30.30
C ASN A 11 11.35 44.07 29.15
N ALA A 12 10.92 43.27 28.17
CA ALA A 12 10.71 43.78 26.81
C ALA A 12 9.77 42.86 26.00
N THR A 13 8.66 43.46 25.60
CA THR A 13 7.70 43.04 24.58
C THR A 13 8.37 42.46 23.33
N ALA A 14 8.02 41.23 22.95
CA ALA A 14 8.29 40.68 21.62
C ALA A 14 7.00 40.10 21.02
N THR A 15 5.95 40.92 20.96
CA THR A 15 4.65 40.56 20.35
C THR A 15 4.59 40.89 18.85
N GLY A 16 5.72 40.80 18.14
CA GLY A 16 5.83 41.24 16.74
C GLY A 16 5.85 40.14 15.67
N GLY A 17 6.35 38.94 15.98
CA GLY A 17 6.63 37.90 14.96
C GLY A 17 5.48 36.92 14.68
N ALA A 18 4.67 36.59 15.70
CA ALA A 18 3.64 35.55 15.57
C ALA A 18 2.42 35.98 14.73
N ASN A 19 2.14 37.29 14.66
CA ASN A 19 0.97 37.80 13.95
C ASN A 19 1.17 37.89 12.43
N VAL A 20 2.42 38.04 11.96
CA VAL A 20 2.72 38.11 10.51
C VAL A 20 2.70 36.71 9.88
N GLN A 21 3.20 35.70 10.60
CA GLN A 21 3.20 34.29 10.18
C GLN A 21 1.77 33.76 9.96
N ALA A 22 0.84 34.10 10.86
CA ALA A 22 -0.57 33.73 10.75
C ALA A 22 -1.30 34.52 9.65
N ALA A 23 -0.99 35.81 9.49
CA ALA A 23 -1.60 36.65 8.46
C ALA A 23 -1.22 36.21 7.03
N VAL A 24 0.05 35.85 6.79
CA VAL A 24 0.51 35.35 5.47
C VAL A 24 -0.10 34.00 5.12
N SER A 25 -0.27 33.12 6.12
CA SER A 25 -0.93 31.82 5.95
C SER A 25 -2.45 31.94 5.71
N ALA A 26 -3.08 32.99 6.26
CA ALA A 26 -4.52 33.22 6.16
C ALA A 26 -4.94 34.02 4.90
N LEU A 27 -4.10 34.92 4.39
CA LEU A 27 -4.42 35.75 3.22
C LEU A 27 -4.01 35.13 1.88
N GLY A 28 -3.09 34.16 1.90
CA GLY A 28 -2.53 33.55 0.70
C GLY A 28 -1.46 34.42 0.04
N SER A 29 -0.41 33.77 -0.46
CA SER A 29 0.78 34.39 -1.07
C SER A 29 0.45 35.40 -2.20
N ASP A 30 -0.67 35.22 -2.91
CA ASP A 30 -1.13 36.06 -4.02
C ASP A 30 -1.71 37.43 -3.58
N VAL A 31 -2.47 37.45 -2.48
CA VAL A 31 -3.05 38.69 -1.93
C VAL A 31 -1.97 39.55 -1.26
N PHE A 32 -0.97 38.88 -0.67
CA PHE A 32 0.18 39.54 -0.07
C PHE A 32 1.12 40.15 -1.13
N LEU A 33 1.41 39.45 -2.23
CA LEU A 33 2.19 40.01 -3.34
C LEU A 33 1.52 41.23 -3.98
N ARG A 34 0.18 41.28 -4.05
CA ARG A 34 -0.56 42.47 -4.50
C ARG A 34 -0.43 43.66 -3.54
N LEU A 35 -0.48 43.41 -2.24
CA LEU A 35 -0.24 44.44 -1.23
C LEU A 35 1.21 44.95 -1.25
N LEU A 36 2.18 44.05 -1.45
CA LEU A 36 3.60 44.37 -1.59
C LEU A 36 3.87 45.24 -2.82
N VAL A 37 3.29 44.91 -3.99
CA VAL A 37 3.40 45.72 -5.21
C VAL A 37 2.77 47.10 -5.04
N THR A 38 1.65 47.18 -4.31
CA THR A 38 0.97 48.44 -4.02
C THR A 38 1.81 49.34 -3.09
N GLN A 39 2.49 48.75 -2.10
CA GLN A 39 3.45 49.46 -1.24
C GLN A 39 4.71 49.89 -2.01
N LEU A 40 5.22 49.05 -2.92
CA LEU A 40 6.36 49.38 -3.80
C LEU A 40 6.08 50.57 -4.73
N GLN A 41 4.84 50.73 -5.22
CA GLN A 41 4.42 51.90 -6.00
C GLN A 41 4.31 53.20 -5.18
N SER A 42 4.28 53.10 -3.85
CA SER A 42 4.01 54.24 -2.95
C SER A 42 5.19 54.63 -2.04
N GLN A 43 6.36 53.98 -2.17
CA GLN A 43 7.52 54.24 -1.32
C GLN A 43 8.46 55.29 -1.93
N ASP A 44 8.83 56.28 -1.11
CA ASP A 44 9.88 57.26 -1.39
C ASP A 44 11.25 56.56 -1.53
N PRO A 45 12.06 56.86 -2.56
CA PRO A 45 13.28 56.12 -2.97
C PRO A 45 14.44 56.09 -1.95
N THR A 46 14.30 56.69 -0.77
CA THR A 46 15.42 56.93 0.15
C THR A 46 15.68 55.84 1.21
N ASN A 47 14.90 54.74 1.27
CA ASN A 47 15.21 53.59 2.14
C ASN A 47 14.68 52.22 1.62
N PRO A 48 15.44 51.50 0.78
CA PRO A 48 15.02 50.22 0.20
C PRO A 48 15.22 48.98 1.10
N VAL A 49 15.93 49.11 2.23
CA VAL A 49 16.48 47.97 3.00
C VAL A 49 15.47 47.12 3.79
N GLN A 50 14.26 47.60 4.07
CA GLN A 50 13.27 46.79 4.81
C GLN A 50 12.48 45.80 3.93
N ASN A 51 12.58 45.86 2.60
CA ASN A 51 11.78 45.00 1.71
C ASN A 51 12.48 43.67 1.33
N GLU A 52 13.81 43.59 1.37
CA GLU A 52 14.54 42.38 0.94
C GLU A 52 14.41 41.22 1.94
N ASP A 53 14.54 41.48 3.24
CA ASP A 53 14.41 40.45 4.29
C ASP A 53 13.00 39.83 4.34
N PHE A 54 11.96 40.63 4.04
CA PHE A 54 10.57 40.16 3.99
C PHE A 54 10.26 39.36 2.72
N VAL A 55 10.82 39.74 1.57
CA VAL A 55 10.72 38.96 0.34
C VAL A 55 11.43 37.61 0.49
N ALA A 56 12.58 37.58 1.17
CA ALA A 56 13.28 36.34 1.49
C ALA A 56 12.44 35.41 2.39
N GLN A 57 11.79 35.95 3.43
CA GLN A 57 10.89 35.17 4.29
C GLN A 57 9.63 34.67 3.54
N LEU A 58 9.10 35.46 2.60
CA LEU A 58 7.97 35.04 1.76
C LEU A 58 8.37 33.92 0.78
N ALA A 59 9.57 34.00 0.20
CA ALA A 59 10.10 32.95 -0.67
C ALA A 59 10.30 31.64 0.12
N GLN A 60 10.79 31.73 1.35
CA GLN A 60 10.91 30.59 2.26
C GLN A 60 9.54 29.96 2.55
N PHE A 61 8.49 30.77 2.74
CA PHE A 61 7.14 30.31 3.01
C PHE A 61 6.46 29.66 1.79
N THR A 62 6.56 30.29 0.61
CA THR A 62 6.06 29.74 -0.65
C THR A 62 6.68 28.36 -0.92
N THR A 63 7.97 28.20 -0.63
CA THR A 63 8.67 26.92 -0.79
C THR A 63 8.12 25.85 0.17
N LEU A 64 7.85 26.21 1.43
CA LEU A 64 7.29 25.28 2.42
C LEU A 64 5.83 24.90 2.11
N GLU A 65 5.02 25.86 1.66
CA GLU A 65 3.64 25.63 1.23
C GLU A 65 3.61 24.70 0.02
N GLN A 66 4.49 24.91 -0.96
CA GLN A 66 4.60 24.07 -2.13
C GLN A 66 5.07 22.65 -1.79
N ALA A 67 6.01 22.50 -0.84
CA ALA A 67 6.40 21.19 -0.31
C ALA A 67 5.23 20.49 0.39
N THR A 68 4.45 21.22 1.20
CA THR A 68 3.28 20.68 1.90
C THR A 68 2.17 20.27 0.93
N SER A 69 1.93 21.07 -0.11
CA SER A 69 0.98 20.76 -1.19
C SER A 69 1.40 19.53 -1.98
N THR A 70 2.70 19.41 -2.28
CA THR A 70 3.27 18.23 -2.95
C THR A 70 3.06 16.97 -2.11
N ASN A 71 3.33 17.02 -0.80
CA ASN A 71 3.09 15.90 0.10
C ASN A 71 1.60 15.49 0.13
N LYS A 72 0.67 16.45 0.17
CA LYS A 72 -0.78 16.16 0.08
C LYS A 72 -1.17 15.52 -1.24
N LEU A 73 -0.58 15.94 -2.36
CA LEU A 73 -0.80 15.30 -3.67
C LEU A 73 -0.26 13.87 -3.68
N LEU A 74 0.92 13.62 -3.09
CA LEU A 74 1.49 12.29 -2.96
C LEU A 74 0.62 11.38 -2.10
N GLU A 75 0.14 11.85 -0.95
CA GLU A 75 -0.81 11.13 -0.09
C GLU A 75 -2.10 10.80 -0.85
N LYS A 76 -2.63 11.74 -1.64
CA LYS A 76 -3.82 11.51 -2.46
C LYS A 76 -3.58 10.47 -3.56
N LEU A 77 -2.39 10.44 -4.15
CA LEU A 77 -2.00 9.45 -5.17
C LEU A 77 -1.91 8.04 -4.55
N ILE A 78 -1.25 7.91 -3.40
CA ILE A 78 -1.18 6.65 -2.63
C ILE A 78 -2.60 6.17 -2.24
N GLY A 79 -3.48 7.09 -1.83
CA GLY A 79 -4.88 6.78 -1.54
C GLY A 79 -5.66 6.28 -2.77
N GLN A 80 -5.43 6.86 -3.96
CA GLN A 80 -6.04 6.40 -5.20
C GLN A 80 -5.53 5.03 -5.66
N ASP A 81 -4.26 4.71 -5.41
CA ASP A 81 -3.69 3.39 -5.72
C ASP A 81 -4.34 2.28 -4.86
N THR A 82 -4.56 2.57 -3.58
CA THR A 82 -5.28 1.67 -2.65
C THR A 82 -6.72 1.39 -3.12
N GLN A 83 -7.36 2.36 -3.77
CA GLN A 83 -8.73 2.22 -4.29
C GLN A 83 -8.79 1.37 -5.57
N ARG A 84 -7.70 1.32 -6.35
CA ARG A 84 -7.59 0.44 -7.53
C ARG A 84 -7.42 -1.03 -7.14
N THR A 85 -6.65 -1.34 -6.10
CA THR A 85 -6.46 -2.72 -5.61
C THR A 85 -7.78 -3.39 -5.19
N GLN A 86 -8.76 -2.60 -4.73
CA GLN A 86 -10.10 -3.14 -4.38
C GLN A 86 -10.92 -3.57 -5.61
N LEU A 87 -10.69 -2.97 -6.78
CA LEU A 87 -11.41 -3.32 -8.01
C LEU A 87 -10.89 -4.63 -8.64
N ASP A 88 -9.62 -4.97 -8.43
CA ASP A 88 -9.06 -6.25 -8.90
C ASP A 88 -9.66 -7.46 -8.17
N LEU A 89 -10.14 -7.29 -6.94
CA LEU A 89 -10.86 -8.34 -6.19
C LEU A 89 -12.23 -8.65 -6.80
N VAL A 90 -12.92 -7.65 -7.38
CA VAL A 90 -14.21 -7.86 -8.07
C VAL A 90 -14.01 -8.75 -9.30
N ASN A 91 -12.85 -8.66 -9.95
CA ASN A 91 -12.51 -9.51 -11.11
C ASN A 91 -12.22 -10.97 -10.75
N LEU A 92 -12.00 -11.30 -9.47
CA LEU A 92 -11.86 -12.69 -9.00
C LEU A 92 -13.21 -13.39 -8.77
N ILE A 93 -14.31 -12.64 -8.66
CA ILE A 93 -15.64 -13.24 -8.47
C ILE A 93 -15.96 -14.08 -9.71
N GLY A 94 -16.23 -15.38 -9.50
CA GLY A 94 -16.50 -16.33 -10.58
C GLY A 94 -15.25 -16.84 -11.31
N ARG A 95 -14.03 -16.52 -10.85
CA ARG A 95 -12.79 -17.14 -11.33
C ARG A 95 -12.29 -18.18 -10.34
N THR A 96 -11.83 -19.31 -10.86
CA THR A 96 -11.12 -20.31 -10.08
C THR A 96 -9.67 -19.86 -9.89
N VAL A 97 -9.23 -19.78 -8.64
CA VAL A 97 -7.83 -19.48 -8.29
C VAL A 97 -7.14 -20.75 -7.82
N VAL A 98 -5.90 -20.95 -8.26
CA VAL A 98 -5.06 -22.04 -7.77
C VAL A 98 -4.25 -21.50 -6.60
N THR A 99 -4.46 -22.07 -5.41
CA THR A 99 -3.69 -21.73 -4.21
C THR A 99 -2.55 -22.72 -4.01
N GLN A 100 -1.47 -22.26 -3.37
CA GLN A 100 -0.44 -23.17 -2.90
C GLN A 100 -1.00 -24.00 -1.74
N GLY A 101 -1.17 -25.29 -1.96
CA GLY A 101 -1.70 -26.25 -1.00
C GLY A 101 -1.77 -27.63 -1.63
N ASP A 102 -2.11 -28.59 -0.80
CA ASP A 102 -2.17 -30.02 -1.10
C ASP A 102 -3.58 -30.58 -0.89
N THR A 103 -4.60 -29.72 -0.76
CA THR A 103 -5.97 -30.16 -0.49
C THR A 103 -6.90 -29.93 -1.67
N ILE A 104 -7.87 -30.84 -1.84
CA ILE A 104 -8.89 -30.78 -2.87
C ILE A 104 -10.23 -31.26 -2.29
N SER A 105 -11.34 -30.68 -2.75
CA SER A 105 -12.68 -31.11 -2.34
C SER A 105 -13.35 -31.91 -3.44
N ILE A 106 -14.03 -32.99 -3.06
CA ILE A 106 -14.91 -33.78 -3.92
C ILE A 106 -16.35 -33.53 -3.47
N ALA A 107 -17.20 -33.08 -4.39
CA ALA A 107 -18.65 -32.99 -4.21
C ALA A 107 -19.36 -33.56 -5.44
N GLY A 108 -20.43 -34.34 -5.26
CA GLY A 108 -21.19 -34.93 -6.36
C GLY A 108 -20.30 -35.70 -7.33
N ASP A 109 -20.53 -35.59 -8.65
CA ASP A 109 -19.74 -36.23 -9.72
C ASP A 109 -18.58 -35.37 -10.26
N GLU A 110 -18.04 -34.47 -9.44
CA GLU A 110 -16.92 -33.62 -9.84
C GLU A 110 -15.62 -34.42 -10.03
N GLN A 111 -14.87 -34.04 -11.07
CA GLN A 111 -13.54 -34.57 -11.41
C GLN A 111 -12.50 -33.47 -11.23
N PRO A 112 -11.95 -33.30 -10.01
CA PRO A 112 -11.09 -32.17 -9.72
C PRO A 112 -9.74 -32.27 -10.43
N THR A 113 -9.17 -31.10 -10.74
CA THR A 113 -7.84 -30.98 -11.32
C THR A 113 -6.81 -30.71 -10.23
N LEU A 114 -5.90 -31.65 -10.02
CA LEU A 114 -4.76 -31.53 -9.13
C LEU A 114 -3.63 -30.79 -9.86
N SER A 115 -3.10 -29.73 -9.25
CA SER A 115 -2.00 -28.94 -9.83
C SER A 115 -0.74 -29.13 -8.98
N PHE A 116 0.38 -29.44 -9.62
CA PHE A 116 1.66 -29.65 -8.95
C PHE A 116 2.80 -28.97 -9.72
N ALA A 117 3.86 -28.57 -9.03
CA ALA A 117 5.00 -27.90 -9.64
C ALA A 117 6.24 -28.79 -9.59
N LEU A 118 6.93 -28.93 -10.72
CA LEU A 118 8.20 -29.64 -10.81
C LEU A 118 9.35 -28.65 -11.01
N SER A 119 10.43 -28.79 -10.22
CA SER A 119 11.63 -27.96 -10.38
C SER A 119 12.45 -28.31 -11.63
N GLY A 120 12.18 -29.47 -12.24
CA GLY A 120 12.90 -29.99 -13.40
C GLY A 120 12.00 -30.95 -14.20
N GLU A 121 12.52 -31.46 -15.31
CA GLU A 121 11.86 -32.53 -16.05
C GLU A 121 11.81 -33.82 -15.20
N ALA A 122 10.65 -34.47 -15.14
CA ALA A 122 10.46 -35.74 -14.45
C ALA A 122 9.90 -36.80 -15.41
N ARG A 123 10.52 -37.98 -15.42
CA ARG A 123 10.06 -39.14 -16.23
C ARG A 123 9.01 -40.00 -15.55
N SER A 124 8.86 -39.83 -14.24
CA SER A 124 7.89 -40.53 -13.42
C SER A 124 7.41 -39.59 -12.33
N VAL A 125 6.10 -39.45 -12.23
CA VAL A 125 5.43 -38.67 -11.18
C VAL A 125 4.38 -39.57 -10.54
N ILE A 126 4.42 -39.66 -9.22
CA ILE A 126 3.44 -40.41 -8.43
C ILE A 126 2.74 -39.41 -7.52
N ILE A 127 1.43 -39.30 -7.66
CA ILE A 127 0.57 -38.48 -6.81
C ILE A 127 -0.30 -39.42 -6.01
N LYS A 128 -0.24 -39.30 -4.69
CA LYS A 128 -1.05 -40.12 -3.78
C LYS A 128 -2.14 -39.25 -3.22
N VAL A 129 -3.38 -39.66 -3.37
CA VAL A 129 -4.51 -38.97 -2.76
C VAL A 129 -4.83 -39.64 -1.42
N LEU A 130 -4.90 -38.86 -0.36
CA LEU A 130 -5.13 -39.28 1.01
C LEU A 130 -6.47 -38.75 1.52
N ASP A 131 -7.15 -39.54 2.36
CA ASP A 131 -8.34 -39.11 3.10
C ASP A 131 -7.99 -38.30 4.37
N SER A 132 -9.02 -37.92 5.14
CA SER A 132 -8.87 -37.20 6.41
C SER A 132 -8.09 -37.96 7.47
N ASP A 133 -8.05 -39.29 7.38
CA ASP A 133 -7.36 -40.18 8.29
C ASP A 133 -5.93 -40.52 7.80
N GLN A 134 -5.46 -39.85 6.73
CA GLN A 134 -4.16 -40.05 6.09
C GLN A 134 -3.99 -41.43 5.42
N HIS A 135 -5.09 -42.12 5.10
CA HIS A 135 -5.03 -43.33 4.29
C HIS A 135 -4.99 -42.99 2.81
N VAL A 136 -4.11 -43.66 2.07
CA VAL A 136 -4.03 -43.51 0.61
C VAL A 136 -5.26 -44.17 -0.01
N VAL A 137 -6.11 -43.38 -0.65
CA VAL A 137 -7.31 -43.84 -1.34
C VAL A 137 -7.08 -44.03 -2.83
N ARG A 138 -6.18 -43.26 -3.45
CA ARG A 138 -5.86 -43.34 -4.87
C ARG A 138 -4.38 -43.07 -5.13
N THR A 139 -3.79 -43.80 -6.05
CA THR A 139 -2.46 -43.51 -6.59
C THR A 139 -2.56 -43.18 -8.09
N LEU A 140 -2.14 -41.97 -8.46
CA LEU A 140 -2.05 -41.52 -9.85
C LEU A 140 -0.59 -41.55 -10.28
N GLU A 141 -0.26 -42.41 -11.24
CA GLU A 141 1.08 -42.53 -11.78
C GLU A 141 1.12 -42.00 -13.22
N SER A 142 2.04 -41.07 -13.49
CA SER A 142 2.38 -40.63 -14.84
C SER A 142 3.72 -41.22 -15.23
N THR A 143 3.74 -42.06 -16.27
CA THR A 143 4.96 -42.57 -16.92
C THR A 143 5.46 -41.69 -18.05
N ASP A 144 4.69 -40.68 -18.43
CA ASP A 144 5.09 -39.69 -19.44
C ASP A 144 6.04 -38.65 -18.85
N VAL A 145 6.90 -38.12 -19.72
CA VAL A 145 7.86 -37.06 -19.36
C VAL A 145 7.10 -35.76 -19.10
N GLN A 146 7.10 -35.32 -17.85
CA GLN A 146 6.54 -34.05 -17.39
C GLN A 146 7.63 -32.98 -17.38
N LYS A 147 7.31 -31.79 -17.92
CA LYS A 147 8.27 -30.68 -18.00
C LYS A 147 8.40 -29.97 -16.65
N ALA A 148 9.49 -29.25 -16.48
CA ALA A 148 9.64 -28.30 -15.38
C ALA A 148 8.52 -27.23 -15.43
N GLY A 149 8.05 -26.80 -14.26
CA GLY A 149 6.95 -25.84 -14.10
C GLY A 149 5.67 -26.47 -13.56
N THR A 150 4.56 -25.76 -13.73
CA THR A 150 3.24 -26.20 -13.28
C THR A 150 2.67 -27.25 -14.24
N ASN A 151 2.32 -28.40 -13.68
CA ASN A 151 1.66 -29.51 -14.36
C ASN A 151 0.32 -29.79 -13.68
N GLN A 152 -0.58 -30.45 -14.40
CA GLN A 152 -1.92 -30.75 -13.92
C GLN A 152 -2.30 -32.19 -14.24
N VAL A 153 -3.05 -32.82 -13.33
CA VAL A 153 -3.67 -34.12 -13.55
C VAL A 153 -5.12 -34.06 -13.08
N GLN A 154 -6.02 -34.69 -13.83
CA GLN A 154 -7.42 -34.81 -13.42
C GLN A 154 -7.60 -36.09 -12.61
N TRP A 155 -8.25 -35.98 -11.46
CA TRP A 155 -8.69 -37.13 -10.68
C TRP A 155 -10.17 -37.40 -10.95
N ASP A 156 -10.48 -38.67 -11.18
CA ASP A 156 -11.83 -39.18 -11.46
C ASP A 156 -12.72 -39.28 -10.20
N GLY A 157 -12.17 -39.00 -9.01
CA GLY A 157 -12.88 -39.17 -7.74
C GLY A 157 -13.12 -40.64 -7.38
N LEU A 158 -12.35 -41.57 -7.97
CA LEU A 158 -12.38 -42.99 -7.65
C LEU A 158 -11.16 -43.38 -6.81
N ASN A 159 -11.31 -44.42 -5.99
CA ASN A 159 -10.22 -45.06 -5.28
C ASN A 159 -9.46 -46.06 -6.19
N ASP A 160 -8.42 -46.70 -5.68
CA ASP A 160 -7.64 -47.72 -6.43
C ASP A 160 -8.47 -48.98 -6.79
N SER A 161 -9.61 -49.21 -6.10
CA SER A 161 -10.53 -50.31 -6.41
C SER A 161 -11.56 -49.97 -7.49
N GLY A 162 -11.60 -48.70 -7.94
CA GLY A 162 -12.58 -48.20 -8.91
C GLY A 162 -13.91 -47.76 -8.30
N ASP A 163 -14.03 -47.76 -6.98
CA ASP A 163 -15.22 -47.28 -6.27
C ASP A 163 -15.13 -45.78 -6.03
N ARG A 164 -16.28 -45.11 -6.00
CA ARG A 164 -16.37 -43.68 -5.72
C ARG A 164 -15.99 -43.39 -4.28
N VAL A 165 -15.07 -42.45 -4.07
CA VAL A 165 -14.75 -41.98 -2.72
C VAL A 165 -15.88 -41.10 -2.17
N PRO A 166 -16.12 -41.07 -0.84
CA PRO A 166 -17.10 -40.18 -0.24
C PRO A 166 -16.84 -38.69 -0.56
N GLU A 167 -17.89 -37.88 -0.52
CA GLU A 167 -17.73 -36.43 -0.57
C GLU A 167 -16.92 -35.94 0.63
N GLY A 168 -15.96 -35.04 0.39
CA GLY A 168 -15.04 -34.62 1.44
C GLY A 168 -13.80 -33.91 0.91
N VAL A 169 -12.91 -33.58 1.84
CA VAL A 169 -11.61 -32.99 1.54
C VAL A 169 -10.55 -34.08 1.55
N TYR A 170 -9.74 -34.10 0.51
CA TYR A 170 -8.63 -35.03 0.30
C TYR A 170 -7.32 -34.27 0.17
N GLN A 171 -6.21 -34.93 0.49
CA GLN A 171 -4.86 -34.38 0.39
C GLN A 171 -4.07 -35.08 -0.73
N PHE A 172 -3.15 -34.39 -1.44
CA PHE A 172 -2.40 -34.96 -2.57
C PHE A 172 -0.97 -34.45 -2.74
#